data_AF-A0A084G5A8-F1
#
_entry.id   AF-A0A084G5A8-F1
#
_cell.length_a   1.000
_cell.length_b   1.000
_cell.length_c   1.000
_cell.angle_alpha   90.00
_cell.angle_beta   90.00
_cell.angle_gamma   90.00
#
_symmetry.space_group_name_H-M   'P 1'
#
loop_
_entity.id
_entity.type
_entity.pdbx_description
1 polymer ?
#
loop_
_entity_poly.entity_id
_entity_poly.type
_entity_poly.pdbx_seq_one_letter_code
_entity_poly.pdbx_strand_id
1 'polypeptide(L)'
;MANATIDMTLPPLPDYTVSEVPDLLPYVSDFWLSMILPVIVYWIVSIFFHIVDIYDIWPQYRLHTPEEIVQRNHATRYEVARDVILQQIIQMATGAFLSFSDPPQLTGKEKYDVAVWARRVRLAQRALPHLLGVLGLNAASISKNMASSHPLIAGALAGGYYPFLTTELGGSDGLVVPAFANWELTVAKAIYWLAIPGIQLFLAIMFLDTWQYFLHRIMHTNKWMYATFHSRHHRLYVPYAYGALYNHPFEGFLLDTVGAGLAYKLTGMTMRQGMFFFSFSTVKTVDDHCGYSLPWDPMQHITSNNAAYHDIHHQTWGIKTNFSQPFFTFWDRILNTMYVGDRAEKERQKVAEAALREKQTNGKATKSNGTAAGKAR
;
A
#
# COMPACT_ATOMS: atom_id res chain seq x y z
N MET A 1 -32.63 -18.29 13.90
CA MET A 1 -31.71 -19.44 14.00
C MET A 1 -32.20 -20.50 13.03
N ALA A 2 -31.46 -20.75 11.95
CA ALA A 2 -31.84 -21.79 10.99
C ALA A 2 -31.45 -23.15 11.56
N ASN A 3 -32.40 -24.10 11.57
CA ASN A 3 -32.19 -25.52 11.87
C ASN A 3 -31.15 -26.11 10.89
N ALA A 4 -29.87 -26.02 11.23
CA ALA A 4 -28.84 -26.81 10.60
C ALA A 4 -28.76 -28.14 11.33
N THR A 5 -29.00 -29.24 10.60
CA THR A 5 -28.67 -30.59 11.04
C THR A 5 -27.24 -30.57 11.59
N ILE A 6 -27.06 -30.83 12.89
CA ILE A 6 -25.74 -30.84 13.50
C ILE A 6 -24.96 -32.00 12.86
N ASP A 7 -23.98 -31.68 12.03
CA ASP A 7 -23.02 -32.66 11.55
C ASP A 7 -22.17 -33.12 12.74
N MET A 8 -22.58 -34.24 13.32
CA MET A 8 -21.90 -34.87 14.47
C MET A 8 -20.49 -35.38 14.13
N THR A 9 -20.06 -35.32 12.86
CA THR A 9 -18.71 -35.71 12.44
C THR A 9 -17.68 -34.59 12.57
N LEU A 10 -18.11 -33.35 12.82
CA LEU A 10 -17.24 -32.19 12.96
C LEU A 10 -17.38 -31.55 14.34
N PRO A 11 -16.30 -30.94 14.89
CA PRO A 11 -16.40 -30.25 16.17
C PRO A 11 -17.44 -29.12 16.13
N PRO A 12 -18.28 -28.95 17.16
CA PRO A 12 -19.36 -27.95 17.18
C PRO A 12 -18.81 -26.53 17.00
N LEU A 13 -19.60 -25.64 16.40
CA LEU A 13 -19.28 -24.21 16.39
C LEU A 13 -19.74 -23.59 17.71
N PRO A 14 -18.94 -22.71 18.33
CA PRO A 14 -19.34 -22.05 19.58
C PRO A 14 -20.45 -21.04 19.32
N ASP A 15 -21.35 -20.85 20.29
CA ASP A 15 -22.31 -19.76 20.25
C ASP A 15 -21.60 -18.40 20.26
N TYR A 16 -22.28 -17.38 19.74
CA TYR A 16 -21.78 -16.01 19.72
C TYR A 16 -22.92 -15.01 19.89
N THR A 17 -22.57 -13.85 20.45
CA THR A 17 -23.38 -12.64 20.41
C THR A 17 -22.54 -11.55 19.75
N VAL A 18 -23.19 -10.62 19.06
CA VAL A 18 -22.50 -9.52 18.40
C VAL A 18 -22.86 -8.20 19.06
N SER A 19 -21.89 -7.30 19.14
CA SER A 19 -22.06 -5.90 19.53
C SER A 19 -21.25 -5.03 18.58
N GLU A 20 -21.53 -3.72 18.55
CA GLU A 20 -20.69 -2.79 17.80
C GLU A 20 -19.25 -2.77 18.35
N VAL A 21 -18.29 -2.61 17.45
CA VAL A 21 -16.88 -2.45 17.80
C VAL A 21 -16.72 -1.11 18.54
N PRO A 22 -16.18 -1.09 19.76
CA PRO A 22 -15.89 0.16 20.45
C PRO A 22 -14.77 0.91 19.73
N ASP A 23 -14.79 2.24 19.77
CA ASP A 23 -13.74 3.09 19.18
C ASP A 23 -12.33 2.67 19.63
N LEU A 24 -11.35 2.78 18.73
CA LEU A 24 -9.97 2.37 18.99
C LEU A 24 -9.32 3.24 20.07
N LEU A 25 -9.70 4.51 20.11
CA LEU A 25 -9.21 5.49 21.08
C LEU A 25 -10.39 6.04 21.89
N PRO A 26 -10.26 6.18 23.22
CA PRO A 26 -11.38 6.59 24.07
C PRO A 26 -11.79 8.06 23.89
N TYR A 27 -11.00 8.87 23.18
CA TYR A 27 -11.18 10.32 23.03
C TYR A 27 -11.47 10.76 21.59
N VAL A 28 -11.50 9.84 20.62
CA VAL A 28 -11.83 10.14 19.22
C VAL A 28 -12.49 8.93 18.60
N SER A 29 -13.63 9.15 17.94
CA SER A 29 -14.33 8.04 17.28
C SER A 29 -13.55 7.52 16.08
N ASP A 30 -13.72 6.23 15.75
CA ASP A 30 -13.08 5.62 14.57
C ASP A 30 -13.48 6.36 13.28
N PHE A 31 -14.68 6.96 13.25
CA PHE A 31 -15.11 7.85 12.17
C PHE A 31 -14.16 9.03 11.97
N TRP A 32 -13.91 9.84 13.01
CA TRP A 32 -13.02 11.01 12.91
C TRP A 32 -11.57 10.60 12.76
N LEU A 33 -11.15 9.54 13.46
CA LEU A 33 -9.79 9.02 13.38
C LEU A 33 -9.46 8.59 11.95
N SER A 34 -10.40 7.93 11.25
CA SER A 34 -10.18 7.46 9.88
C SER A 34 -9.94 8.59 8.87
N MET A 35 -10.46 9.79 9.12
CA MET A 35 -10.27 10.94 8.24
C MET A 35 -9.00 11.72 8.55
N ILE A 36 -8.72 11.87 9.85
CA ILE A 36 -7.64 12.73 10.33
C ILE A 36 -6.30 11.99 10.30
N LEU A 37 -6.29 10.68 10.54
CA LEU A 37 -5.06 9.89 10.64
C LEU A 37 -4.20 9.95 9.37
N PRO A 38 -4.71 9.75 8.14
CA PRO A 38 -3.90 9.87 6.93
C PRO A 38 -3.32 11.29 6.75
N VAL A 39 -4.07 12.33 7.15
CA VAL A 39 -3.62 13.73 7.10
C VAL A 39 -2.49 13.99 8.10
N ILE A 40 -2.63 13.51 9.34
CA ILE A 40 -1.57 13.60 10.35
C ILE A 40 -0.32 12.88 9.86
N VAL A 41 -0.46 11.65 9.36
CA VAL A 41 0.65 10.86 8.84
C VAL A 41 1.35 11.57 7.68
N TYR A 42 0.59 12.15 6.74
CA TYR A 42 1.13 12.94 5.64
C TYR A 42 2.07 14.03 6.16
N TRP A 43 1.58 14.86 7.09
CA TRP A 43 2.32 15.99 7.61
C TRP A 43 3.50 15.57 8.49
N ILE A 44 3.39 14.52 9.29
CA ILE A 44 4.51 13.99 10.08
C ILE A 44 5.68 13.58 9.17
N VAL A 45 5.42 12.75 8.16
CA VAL A 45 6.47 12.27 7.24
C VAL A 45 7.01 13.42 6.39
N SER A 46 6.12 14.29 5.91
CA SER A 46 6.48 15.48 5.14
C SER A 46 7.39 16.42 5.91
N ILE A 47 7.06 16.72 7.17
CA ILE A 47 7.85 17.61 8.03
C ILE A 47 9.18 16.96 8.37
N PHE A 48 9.21 15.64 8.62
CA PHE A 48 10.45 14.91 8.85
C PHE A 48 11.44 15.13 7.68
N PHE A 49 11.03 14.85 6.45
CA PHE A 49 11.90 15.07 5.28
C PHE A 49 12.17 16.55 5.00
N HIS A 50 11.23 17.44 5.34
CA HIS A 50 11.47 18.88 5.24
C HIS A 50 12.56 19.36 6.20
N ILE A 51 12.60 18.84 7.43
CA ILE A 51 13.67 19.10 8.41
C ILE A 51 14.99 18.53 7.89
N VAL A 52 15.00 17.30 7.38
CA VAL A 52 16.18 16.70 6.75
C VAL A 52 16.74 17.60 5.66
N ASP A 53 15.86 18.20 4.85
CA ASP A 53 16.25 19.08 3.77
C ASP A 53 16.78 20.44 4.23
N ILE A 54 16.08 21.12 5.14
CA ILE A 54 16.49 22.43 5.65
C ILE A 54 17.83 22.37 6.39
N TYR A 55 18.05 21.33 7.19
CA TYR A 55 19.26 21.18 8.00
C TYR A 55 20.37 20.42 7.29
N ASP A 56 20.17 20.02 6.03
CA ASP A 56 21.16 19.30 5.23
C ASP A 56 21.73 18.08 5.97
N ILE A 57 20.86 17.25 6.55
CA ILE A 57 21.28 16.15 7.45
C ILE A 57 22.03 15.05 6.68
N TRP A 58 21.60 14.75 5.45
CA TRP A 58 22.13 13.65 4.63
C TRP A 58 22.38 14.06 3.16
N PRO A 59 23.24 15.06 2.89
CA PRO A 59 23.51 15.56 1.54
C PRO A 59 23.98 14.48 0.57
N GLN A 60 24.71 13.47 1.06
CA GLN A 60 25.25 12.37 0.24
C GLN A 60 24.18 11.47 -0.39
N TYR A 61 22.93 11.53 0.11
CA TYR A 61 21.80 10.75 -0.40
C TYR A 61 20.74 11.62 -1.09
N ARG A 62 20.96 12.94 -1.16
CA ARG A 62 20.03 13.87 -1.81
C ARG A 62 20.10 13.70 -3.33
N LEU A 63 18.95 13.71 -3.99
CA LEU A 63 18.84 13.51 -5.43
C LEU A 63 19.19 14.76 -6.25
N HIS A 64 18.92 15.95 -5.70
CA HIS A 64 19.09 17.26 -6.34
C HIS A 64 19.62 18.30 -5.37
N THR A 65 20.34 19.32 -5.84
CA THR A 65 20.85 20.40 -4.96
C THR A 65 19.75 21.38 -4.52
N PRO A 66 19.90 22.07 -3.36
CA PRO A 66 18.95 23.11 -2.95
C PRO A 66 18.74 24.22 -4.00
N GLU A 67 19.78 24.59 -4.73
CA GLU A 67 19.72 25.57 -5.81
C GLU A 67 18.83 25.08 -6.96
N GLU A 68 18.94 23.81 -7.33
CA GLU A 68 18.07 23.20 -8.35
C GLU A 68 16.60 23.19 -7.91
N ILE A 69 16.32 22.89 -6.63
CA ILE A 69 14.96 22.92 -6.09
C ILE A 69 14.32 24.30 -6.28
N VAL A 70 15.06 25.38 -6.00
CA VAL A 70 14.56 26.76 -6.10
C VAL A 70 14.43 27.22 -7.55
N GLN A 71 15.39 26.88 -8.40
CA GLN A 71 15.44 27.40 -9.77
C GLN A 71 14.51 26.68 -10.75
N ARG A 72 14.23 25.39 -10.51
CA ARG A 72 13.54 24.54 -11.49
C ARG A 72 12.06 24.33 -11.19
N ASN A 73 11.66 24.52 -9.93
CA ASN A 73 10.26 24.41 -9.55
C ASN A 73 9.49 25.68 -9.96
N HIS A 74 8.38 25.46 -10.66
CA HIS A 74 7.50 26.52 -11.17
C HIS A 74 6.30 26.80 -10.24
N ALA A 75 6.23 26.13 -9.10
CA ALA A 75 5.21 26.35 -8.08
C ALA A 75 5.86 26.86 -6.79
N THR A 76 5.27 27.88 -6.20
CA THR A 76 5.69 28.39 -4.89
C THR A 76 5.30 27.40 -3.79
N ARG A 77 6.05 27.40 -2.68
CA ARG A 77 5.74 26.57 -1.51
C ARG A 77 4.34 26.84 -0.95
N TYR A 78 3.86 28.08 -1.05
CA TYR A 78 2.50 28.46 -0.63
C TYR A 78 1.43 27.85 -1.54
N GLU A 79 1.57 27.93 -2.87
CA GLU A 79 0.65 27.26 -3.80
C GLU A 79 0.57 25.76 -3.52
N VAL A 80 1.72 25.14 -3.25
CA VAL A 80 1.81 23.70 -2.96
C VAL A 80 1.09 23.37 -1.66
N ALA A 81 1.39 24.07 -0.57
CA ALA A 81 0.72 23.85 0.72
C ALA A 81 -0.79 24.05 0.63
N ARG A 82 -1.26 25.10 -0.07
CA ARG A 82 -2.68 25.38 -0.29
C ARG A 82 -3.37 24.25 -1.04
N ASP A 83 -2.80 23.81 -2.15
CA ASP A 83 -3.42 22.80 -3.02
C ASP A 83 -3.42 21.41 -2.32
N VAL A 84 -2.39 21.10 -1.54
CA VAL A 84 -2.35 19.90 -0.66
C VAL A 84 -3.46 19.94 0.39
N ILE A 85 -3.69 21.08 1.06
CA ILE A 85 -4.79 21.22 2.02
C ILE A 85 -6.15 21.02 1.33
N LEU A 86 -6.33 21.57 0.13
CA LEU A 86 -7.55 21.36 -0.66
C LEU A 86 -7.75 19.86 -0.98
N GLN A 87 -6.68 19.17 -1.38
CA GLN A 87 -6.73 17.73 -1.66
C GLN A 87 -7.07 16.92 -0.41
N GLN A 88 -6.53 17.30 0.75
CA GLN A 88 -6.86 16.67 2.04
C GLN A 88 -8.33 16.89 2.44
N ILE A 89 -8.90 18.07 2.17
CA ILE A 89 -10.33 18.33 2.37
C ILE A 89 -11.18 17.39 1.50
N ILE A 90 -10.81 17.20 0.23
CA ILE A 90 -11.50 16.26 -0.68
C ILE A 90 -11.38 14.81 -0.17
N GLN A 91 -10.18 14.41 0.28
CA GLN A 91 -9.93 13.09 0.85
C GLN A 91 -10.78 12.86 2.10
N MET A 92 -10.85 13.83 3.02
CA MET A 92 -11.68 13.74 4.23
C MET A 92 -13.18 13.66 3.90
N ALA A 93 -13.66 14.47 2.94
CA ALA A 93 -15.05 14.41 2.49
C ALA A 93 -15.40 13.05 1.87
N THR A 94 -14.48 12.48 1.09
CA THR A 94 -14.66 11.14 0.51
C THR A 94 -14.58 10.05 1.59
N GLY A 95 -13.68 10.19 2.56
CA GLY A 95 -13.60 9.32 3.74
C GLY A 95 -14.92 9.32 4.51
N ALA A 96 -15.54 10.48 4.74
CA ALA A 96 -16.86 10.57 5.34
C ALA A 96 -17.93 9.80 4.56
N PHE A 97 -17.96 9.97 3.25
CA PHE A 97 -18.87 9.22 2.38
C PHE A 97 -18.63 7.70 2.45
N LEU A 98 -17.37 7.25 2.44
CA LEU A 98 -17.03 5.83 2.57
C LEU A 98 -17.49 5.28 3.93
N SER A 99 -17.29 6.03 5.01
CA SER A 99 -17.71 5.65 6.36
C SER A 99 -19.23 5.55 6.49
N PHE A 100 -19.99 6.48 5.92
CA PHE A 100 -21.46 6.40 5.93
C PHE A 100 -22.04 5.30 5.04
N SER A 101 -21.27 4.83 4.06
CA SER A 101 -21.68 3.72 3.19
C SER A 101 -21.25 2.35 3.71
N ASP A 102 -20.43 2.29 4.78
CA ASP A 102 -20.09 1.04 5.44
C ASP A 102 -21.15 0.63 6.45
N PRO A 103 -21.48 -0.68 6.55
CA PRO A 103 -22.28 -1.16 7.66
C PRO A 103 -21.52 -0.99 8.99
N PRO A 104 -22.24 -0.85 10.13
CA PRO A 104 -21.61 -0.84 11.44
C PRO A 104 -20.70 -2.05 11.64
N GLN A 105 -19.52 -1.82 12.20
CA GLN A 105 -18.60 -2.91 12.50
C GLN A 105 -19.01 -3.63 13.75
N LEU A 106 -19.06 -4.95 13.68
CA LEU A 106 -19.47 -5.81 14.78
C LEU A 106 -18.30 -6.67 15.27
N THR A 107 -18.27 -6.94 16.58
CA THR A 107 -17.33 -7.85 17.26
C THR A 107 -18.12 -8.89 18.07
N GLY A 108 -17.45 -9.94 18.54
CA GLY A 108 -18.02 -11.01 19.36
C GLY A 108 -18.21 -12.34 18.61
N LYS A 109 -17.99 -12.36 17.30
CA LYS A 109 -18.09 -13.55 16.43
C LYS A 109 -16.73 -14.20 16.12
N GLU A 110 -15.63 -13.69 16.66
CA GLU A 110 -14.26 -14.10 16.29
C GLU A 110 -14.00 -15.57 16.61
N LYS A 111 -14.46 -16.05 17.78
CA LYS A 111 -14.33 -17.48 18.16
C LYS A 111 -15.10 -18.39 17.20
N TYR A 112 -16.29 -17.98 16.80
CA TYR A 112 -17.11 -18.69 15.83
C TYR A 112 -16.42 -18.72 14.45
N ASP A 113 -15.92 -17.59 13.96
CA ASP A 113 -15.27 -17.50 12.65
C ASP A 113 -13.96 -18.30 12.58
N VAL A 114 -13.16 -18.27 13.65
CA VAL A 114 -12.00 -19.14 13.79
C VAL A 114 -12.41 -20.61 13.79
N ALA A 115 -13.48 -21.00 14.49
CA ALA A 115 -13.97 -22.37 14.48
C ALA A 115 -14.50 -22.80 13.09
N VAL A 116 -15.11 -21.89 12.33
CA VAL A 116 -15.50 -22.13 10.93
C VAL A 116 -14.27 -22.43 10.08
N TRP A 117 -13.19 -21.67 10.22
CA TRP A 117 -11.93 -21.96 9.53
C TRP A 117 -11.28 -23.27 10.00
N ALA A 118 -11.35 -23.60 11.29
CA ALA A 118 -10.86 -24.87 11.81
C ALA A 118 -11.65 -26.06 11.22
N ARG A 119 -12.97 -25.93 11.05
CA ARG A 119 -13.77 -26.93 10.31
C ARG A 119 -13.35 -27.04 8.86
N ARG A 120 -13.06 -25.91 8.18
CA ARG A 120 -12.56 -25.94 6.79
C ARG A 120 -11.20 -26.62 6.68
N VAL A 121 -10.30 -26.38 7.64
CA VAL A 121 -9.00 -27.08 7.74
C VAL A 121 -9.25 -28.58 7.91
N ARG A 122 -10.07 -28.99 8.88
CA ARG A 122 -10.48 -30.38 9.12
C ARG A 122 -11.05 -31.03 7.85
N LEU A 123 -11.93 -30.33 7.14
CA LEU A 123 -12.51 -30.82 5.88
C LEU A 123 -11.46 -30.95 4.77
N ALA A 124 -10.53 -30.00 4.65
CA ALA A 124 -9.44 -30.06 3.68
C ALA A 124 -8.52 -31.28 3.94
N GLN A 125 -8.35 -31.70 5.20
CA GLN A 125 -7.59 -32.91 5.52
C GLN A 125 -8.16 -34.17 4.87
N ARG A 126 -9.47 -34.22 4.59
CA ARG A 126 -10.10 -35.38 3.91
C ARG A 126 -9.49 -35.65 2.52
N ALA A 127 -8.84 -34.66 1.90
CA ALA A 127 -8.11 -34.84 0.65
C ALA A 127 -6.73 -35.51 0.84
N LEU A 128 -6.13 -35.42 2.03
CA LEU A 128 -4.76 -35.89 2.29
C LEU A 128 -4.54 -37.39 1.98
N PRO A 129 -5.44 -38.33 2.39
CA PRO A 129 -5.28 -39.73 2.04
C PRO A 129 -5.24 -39.97 0.52
N HIS A 130 -6.08 -39.26 -0.23
CA HIS A 130 -6.13 -39.36 -1.69
C HIS A 130 -4.86 -38.78 -2.34
N LEU A 131 -4.38 -37.62 -1.88
CA LEU A 131 -3.16 -37.00 -2.38
C LEU A 131 -1.94 -37.90 -2.14
N LEU A 132 -1.84 -38.52 -0.97
CA LEU A 132 -0.77 -39.48 -0.67
C LEU A 132 -0.89 -40.75 -1.53
N GLY A 133 -2.12 -41.21 -1.81
CA GLY A 133 -2.37 -42.33 -2.72
C GLY A 133 -1.85 -42.10 -4.14
N VAL A 134 -1.97 -40.87 -4.66
CA VAL A 134 -1.39 -40.48 -5.97
C VAL A 134 0.14 -40.62 -5.98
N LEU A 135 0.78 -40.46 -4.82
CA LEU A 135 2.23 -40.63 -4.64
C LEU A 135 2.62 -42.09 -4.32
N GLY A 136 1.69 -43.04 -4.39
CA GLY A 136 1.92 -44.45 -4.06
C GLY A 136 1.96 -44.77 -2.57
N LEU A 137 1.57 -43.81 -1.71
CA LEU A 137 1.60 -43.98 -0.25
C LEU A 137 0.22 -44.42 0.27
N ASN A 138 0.18 -45.51 1.04
CA ASN A 138 -1.04 -45.98 1.69
C ASN A 138 -1.24 -45.25 3.03
N ALA A 139 -1.92 -44.10 3.00
CA ALA A 139 -2.17 -43.27 4.17
C ALA A 139 -2.88 -44.01 5.32
N ALA A 140 -3.81 -44.92 5.00
CA ALA A 140 -4.52 -45.72 6.00
C ALA A 140 -3.59 -46.67 6.76
N SER A 141 -2.68 -47.34 6.05
CA SER A 141 -1.66 -48.21 6.66
C SER A 141 -0.69 -47.41 7.54
N ILE A 142 -0.20 -46.27 7.04
CA ILE A 142 0.70 -45.40 7.80
C ILE A 142 -0.01 -44.85 9.05
N SER A 143 -1.25 -44.37 8.91
CA SER A 143 -2.07 -43.89 10.02
C SER A 143 -2.21 -44.95 11.10
N LYS A 144 -2.57 -46.20 10.72
CA LYS A 144 -2.71 -47.31 11.66
C LYS A 144 -1.41 -47.60 12.43
N ASN A 145 -0.27 -47.59 11.75
CA ASN A 145 1.04 -47.84 12.37
C ASN A 145 1.47 -46.70 13.31
N MET A 146 1.05 -45.47 13.05
CA MET A 146 1.37 -44.30 13.86
C MET A 146 0.39 -44.05 15.01
N ALA A 147 -0.77 -44.71 15.04
CA ALA A 147 -1.85 -44.39 15.96
C ALA A 147 -1.47 -44.44 17.45
N SER A 148 -0.56 -45.34 17.84
CA SER A 148 -0.12 -45.49 19.23
C SER A 148 0.96 -44.49 19.65
N SER A 149 1.89 -44.15 18.74
CA SER A 149 3.05 -43.30 19.04
C SER A 149 2.81 -41.82 18.70
N HIS A 150 2.01 -41.55 17.67
CA HIS A 150 1.75 -40.23 17.12
C HIS A 150 0.27 -40.07 16.73
N PRO A 151 -0.66 -40.11 17.70
CA PRO A 151 -2.11 -40.15 17.44
C PRO A 151 -2.63 -38.95 16.64
N LEU A 152 -2.04 -37.75 16.81
CA LEU A 152 -2.39 -36.57 16.02
C LEU A 152 -1.96 -36.70 14.54
N ILE A 153 -0.78 -37.27 14.28
CA ILE A 153 -0.33 -37.48 12.90
C ILE A 153 -1.19 -38.57 12.25
N ALA A 154 -1.48 -39.64 12.99
CA ALA A 154 -2.37 -40.70 12.54
C ALA A 154 -3.75 -40.16 12.16
N GLY A 155 -4.34 -39.29 12.98
CA GLY A 155 -5.64 -38.69 12.68
C GLY A 155 -5.61 -37.75 11.46
N ALA A 156 -4.52 -36.99 11.28
CA ALA A 156 -4.33 -36.17 10.08
C ALA A 156 -4.25 -37.04 8.82
N LEU A 157 -3.45 -38.10 8.85
CA LEU A 157 -3.32 -39.10 7.78
C LEU A 157 -4.62 -39.88 7.52
N ALA A 158 -5.50 -39.99 8.51
CA ALA A 158 -6.83 -40.57 8.39
C ALA A 158 -7.87 -39.57 7.86
N GLY A 159 -7.44 -38.45 7.28
CA GLY A 159 -8.34 -37.45 6.71
C GLY A 159 -9.01 -36.54 7.74
N GLY A 160 -8.36 -36.32 8.88
CA GLY A 160 -8.89 -35.50 9.97
C GLY A 160 -9.80 -36.27 10.94
N TYR A 161 -9.73 -37.60 10.95
CA TYR A 161 -10.45 -38.41 11.91
C TYR A 161 -9.63 -38.58 13.20
N TYR A 162 -10.06 -37.93 14.29
CA TYR A 162 -9.41 -38.00 15.59
C TYR A 162 -10.35 -38.61 16.64
N PRO A 163 -10.41 -39.94 16.76
CA PRO A 163 -11.38 -40.61 17.64
C PRO A 163 -11.18 -40.31 19.13
N PHE A 164 -9.98 -39.85 19.51
CA PHE A 164 -9.61 -39.50 20.88
C PHE A 164 -9.80 -38.01 21.21
N LEU A 165 -10.11 -37.16 20.21
CA LEU A 165 -10.38 -35.74 20.44
C LEU A 165 -11.88 -35.52 20.49
N THR A 166 -12.40 -35.52 21.71
CA THR A 166 -13.82 -35.28 21.99
C THR A 166 -14.00 -34.26 23.12
N THR A 167 -15.18 -33.63 23.15
CA THR A 167 -15.62 -32.72 24.21
C THR A 167 -17.07 -33.02 24.55
N GLU A 168 -17.49 -32.72 25.77
CA GLU A 168 -18.89 -32.75 26.13
C GLU A 168 -19.59 -31.48 25.59
N LEU A 169 -20.75 -31.66 24.98
CA LEU A 169 -21.61 -30.56 24.56
C LEU A 169 -22.42 -30.10 25.78
N GLY A 170 -22.35 -28.82 26.13
CA GLY A 170 -23.07 -28.26 27.29
C GLY A 170 -24.58 -28.50 27.19
N GLY A 171 -25.11 -29.39 28.03
CA GLY A 171 -26.49 -29.83 28.08
C GLY A 171 -26.68 -30.94 29.13
N SER A 172 -27.93 -31.26 29.50
CA SER A 172 -28.26 -32.24 30.55
C SER A 172 -27.85 -33.69 30.24
N ASP A 173 -27.51 -33.99 28.99
CA ASP A 173 -27.45 -35.36 28.47
C ASP A 173 -26.02 -35.89 28.29
N GLY A 174 -24.98 -35.11 28.63
CA GLY A 174 -23.57 -35.55 28.59
C GLY A 174 -23.09 -35.98 27.19
N LEU A 175 -23.67 -35.43 26.13
CA LEU A 175 -23.37 -35.83 24.75
C LEU A 175 -21.90 -35.53 24.40
N VAL A 176 -21.15 -36.58 24.06
CA VAL A 176 -19.75 -36.48 23.64
C VAL A 176 -19.67 -36.25 22.13
N VAL A 177 -19.05 -35.15 21.72
CA VAL A 177 -18.90 -34.72 20.31
C VAL A 177 -17.42 -34.54 19.96
N PRO A 178 -17.03 -34.54 18.66
CA PRO A 178 -15.64 -34.30 18.28
C PRO A 178 -15.11 -32.94 18.77
N ALA A 179 -13.82 -32.88 19.07
CA ALA A 179 -13.10 -31.65 19.41
C ALA A 179 -12.09 -31.26 18.33
N PHE A 180 -11.74 -29.98 18.28
CA PHE A 180 -10.65 -29.50 17.42
C PHE A 180 -9.29 -29.92 17.99
N ALA A 181 -8.36 -30.27 17.11
CA ALA A 181 -6.97 -30.36 17.50
C ALA A 181 -6.37 -28.95 17.67
N ASN A 182 -5.41 -28.79 18.58
CA ASN A 182 -4.78 -27.48 18.84
C ASN A 182 -4.16 -26.87 17.58
N TRP A 183 -3.53 -27.68 16.73
CA TRP A 183 -2.91 -27.20 15.50
C TRP A 183 -3.95 -26.71 14.48
N GLU A 184 -5.16 -27.29 14.44
CA GLU A 184 -6.26 -26.82 13.57
C GLU A 184 -6.70 -25.41 13.97
N LEU A 185 -6.83 -25.18 15.27
CA LEU A 185 -7.15 -23.86 15.81
C LEU A 185 -6.02 -22.86 15.57
N THR A 186 -4.76 -23.27 15.68
CA THR A 186 -3.61 -22.41 15.37
C THR A 186 -3.60 -21.99 13.90
N VAL A 187 -3.78 -22.95 12.98
CA VAL A 187 -3.86 -22.66 11.55
C VAL A 187 -5.08 -21.79 11.23
N ALA A 188 -6.24 -22.08 11.82
CA ALA A 188 -7.45 -21.29 11.63
C ALA A 188 -7.29 -19.85 12.13
N LYS A 189 -6.65 -19.65 13.29
CA LYS A 189 -6.29 -18.32 13.80
C LYS A 189 -5.33 -17.61 12.84
N ALA A 190 -4.31 -18.29 12.32
CA ALA A 190 -3.38 -17.70 11.35
C ALA A 190 -4.11 -17.30 10.06
N ILE A 191 -5.03 -18.12 9.56
CA ILE A 191 -5.85 -17.78 8.39
C ILE A 191 -6.70 -16.54 8.69
N TYR A 192 -7.43 -16.54 9.80
CA TYR A 192 -8.36 -15.48 10.14
C TYR A 192 -7.67 -14.15 10.45
N TRP A 193 -6.64 -14.16 11.30
CA TRP A 193 -5.98 -12.94 11.78
C TRP A 193 -4.85 -12.43 10.90
N LEU A 194 -4.22 -13.31 10.11
CA LEU A 194 -3.06 -12.92 9.29
C LEU A 194 -3.33 -13.07 7.80
N ALA A 195 -3.74 -14.26 7.35
CA ALA A 195 -3.84 -14.54 5.92
C ALA A 195 -4.95 -13.70 5.25
N ILE A 196 -6.14 -13.62 5.84
CA ILE A 196 -7.25 -12.84 5.28
C ILE A 196 -6.89 -11.35 5.23
N PRO A 197 -6.55 -10.68 6.36
CA PRO A 197 -6.11 -9.27 6.31
C PRO A 197 -4.92 -9.02 5.38
N GLY A 198 -3.94 -9.93 5.37
CA GLY A 198 -2.77 -9.81 4.51
C GLY A 198 -3.11 -9.90 3.02
N ILE A 199 -4.00 -10.83 2.64
CA ILE A 199 -4.50 -10.94 1.26
C ILE A 199 -5.31 -9.70 0.89
N GLN A 200 -6.19 -9.21 1.78
CA GLN A 200 -6.95 -7.98 1.52
C GLN A 200 -6.03 -6.79 1.27
N LEU A 201 -5.01 -6.59 2.12
CA LEU A 201 -4.01 -5.54 1.94
C LEU A 201 -3.22 -5.69 0.65
N PHE A 202 -2.73 -6.89 0.36
CA PHE A 202 -2.00 -7.16 -0.87
C PHE A 202 -2.84 -6.86 -2.11
N LEU A 203 -4.09 -7.32 -2.15
CA LEU A 203 -5.00 -7.05 -3.27
C LEU A 203 -5.33 -5.56 -3.39
N ALA A 204 -5.45 -4.83 -2.29
CA ALA A 204 -5.73 -3.38 -2.31
C ALA A 204 -4.54 -2.60 -2.88
N ILE A 205 -3.33 -2.95 -2.47
CA ILE A 205 -2.09 -2.41 -3.02
C ILE A 205 -2.00 -2.69 -4.53
N MET A 206 -2.29 -3.93 -4.95
CA MET A 206 -2.24 -4.29 -6.37
C MET A 206 -3.31 -3.60 -7.21
N PHE A 207 -4.50 -3.42 -6.65
CA PHE A 207 -5.54 -2.61 -7.28
C PHE A 207 -5.08 -1.17 -7.43
N LEU A 208 -4.55 -0.55 -6.37
CA LEU A 208 -4.12 0.84 -6.39
C LEU A 208 -2.98 1.08 -7.38
N ASP A 209 -1.95 0.23 -7.39
CA ASP A 209 -0.85 0.29 -8.37
C ASP A 209 -1.37 0.22 -9.81
N THR A 210 -2.32 -0.69 -10.05
CA THR A 210 -2.93 -0.85 -11.38
C THR A 210 -3.73 0.38 -11.77
N TRP A 211 -4.58 0.85 -10.87
CA TRP A 211 -5.40 2.04 -11.06
C TRP A 211 -4.54 3.26 -11.39
N GLN A 212 -3.52 3.51 -10.56
CA GLN A 212 -2.66 4.66 -10.72
C GLN A 212 -1.77 4.56 -11.95
N TYR A 213 -1.14 3.40 -12.22
CA TYR A 213 -0.30 3.24 -13.41
C TYR A 213 -1.06 3.61 -14.69
N PHE A 214 -2.26 3.05 -14.90
CA PHE A 214 -2.99 3.27 -16.15
C PHE A 214 -3.48 4.71 -16.29
N LEU A 215 -4.04 5.29 -15.23
CA LEU A 215 -4.47 6.69 -15.28
C LEU A 215 -3.29 7.64 -15.45
N HIS A 216 -2.19 7.42 -14.74
CA HIS A 216 -0.99 8.23 -14.84
C HIS A 216 -0.41 8.18 -16.26
N ARG A 217 -0.26 6.98 -16.83
CA ARG A 217 0.18 6.81 -18.21
C ARG A 217 -0.76 7.47 -19.22
N ILE A 218 -2.06 7.34 -19.04
CA ILE A 218 -3.05 8.01 -19.92
C ILE A 218 -2.88 9.52 -19.83
N MET A 219 -2.70 10.07 -18.63
CA MET A 219 -2.48 11.50 -18.43
C MET A 219 -1.19 12.01 -19.08
N HIS A 220 -0.15 11.18 -19.23
CA HIS A 220 1.06 11.55 -19.97
C HIS A 220 0.98 11.36 -21.48
N THR A 221 0.18 10.40 -21.94
CA THR A 221 0.10 10.04 -23.36
C THR A 221 -0.99 10.81 -24.09
N ASN A 222 -2.03 11.26 -23.38
CA ASN A 222 -3.06 12.14 -23.90
C ASN A 222 -2.69 13.62 -23.66
N LYS A 223 -2.47 14.38 -24.74
CA LYS A 223 -2.05 15.79 -24.68
C LYS A 223 -3.00 16.69 -23.89
N TRP A 224 -4.30 16.48 -24.02
CA TRP A 224 -5.30 17.28 -23.31
C TRP A 224 -5.27 16.98 -21.81
N MET A 225 -5.26 15.70 -21.44
CA MET A 225 -5.21 15.30 -20.03
C MET A 225 -3.92 15.78 -19.35
N TYR A 226 -2.78 15.69 -20.04
CA TYR A 226 -1.52 16.24 -19.56
C TYR A 226 -1.64 17.74 -19.32
N ALA A 227 -1.99 18.51 -20.35
CA ALA A 227 -2.00 19.96 -20.28
C ALA A 227 -2.99 20.49 -19.26
N THR A 228 -4.17 19.86 -19.12
CA THR A 228 -5.23 20.33 -18.23
C THR A 228 -5.03 19.90 -16.78
N PHE A 229 -4.59 18.66 -16.54
CA PHE A 229 -4.55 18.09 -15.20
C PHE A 229 -3.11 17.89 -14.71
N HIS A 230 -2.38 17.00 -15.37
CA HIS A 230 -1.15 16.44 -14.84
C HIS A 230 0.07 17.37 -14.95
N SER A 231 0.04 18.34 -15.86
CA SER A 231 1.09 19.36 -15.98
C SER A 231 1.25 20.21 -14.72
N ARG A 232 0.19 20.35 -13.90
CA ARG A 232 0.26 21.03 -12.60
C ARG A 232 1.22 20.29 -11.67
N HIS A 233 1.11 18.97 -11.58
CA HIS A 233 1.99 18.14 -10.77
C HIS A 233 3.46 18.31 -11.19
N HIS A 234 3.72 18.25 -12.51
CA HIS A 234 5.05 18.45 -13.10
C HIS A 234 5.58 19.91 -13.04
N ARG A 235 4.86 20.86 -12.44
CA ARG A 235 5.47 22.15 -12.04
C ARG A 235 6.48 21.95 -10.91
N LEU A 236 6.39 20.86 -10.16
CA LEU A 236 7.40 20.41 -9.20
C LEU A 236 8.41 19.49 -9.86
N TYR A 237 9.24 20.08 -10.71
CA TYR A 237 10.28 19.37 -11.45
C TYR A 237 11.30 18.66 -10.55
N VAL A 238 11.61 19.26 -9.40
CA VAL A 238 12.41 18.64 -8.35
C VAL A 238 11.45 18.32 -7.19
N PRO A 239 10.99 17.07 -7.08
CA PRO A 239 10.06 16.65 -6.04
C PRO A 239 10.62 16.88 -4.64
N TYR A 240 9.74 17.21 -3.70
CA TYR A 240 10.02 17.26 -2.27
C TYR A 240 8.80 16.75 -1.49
N ALA A 241 9.04 16.25 -0.28
CA ALA A 241 8.09 15.41 0.47
C ALA A 241 6.67 15.99 0.59
N TYR A 242 6.52 17.24 1.06
CA TYR A 242 5.18 17.84 1.23
C TYR A 242 4.53 18.30 -0.08
N GLY A 243 5.21 18.14 -1.22
CA GLY A 243 4.66 18.34 -2.56
C GLY A 243 4.03 17.09 -3.16
N ALA A 244 4.02 15.96 -2.45
CA ALA A 244 3.56 14.67 -2.99
C ALA A 244 2.07 14.67 -3.42
N LEU A 245 1.23 15.47 -2.76
CA LEU A 245 -0.18 15.65 -3.15
C LEU A 245 -0.42 16.95 -3.94
N TYR A 246 0.63 17.57 -4.48
CA TYR A 246 0.49 18.72 -5.35
C TYR A 246 0.04 18.27 -6.75
N ASN A 247 -1.26 18.18 -6.95
CA ASN A 247 -1.87 17.82 -8.22
C ASN A 247 -3.10 18.68 -8.51
N HIS A 248 -3.66 18.55 -9.71
CA HIS A 248 -4.94 19.19 -10.00
C HIS A 248 -6.05 18.54 -9.14
N PRO A 249 -7.00 19.28 -8.54
CA PRO A 249 -8.00 18.67 -7.63
C PRO A 249 -8.80 17.50 -8.23
N PHE A 250 -9.20 17.62 -9.50
CA PHE A 250 -9.83 16.52 -10.23
C PHE A 250 -8.92 15.29 -10.36
N GLU A 251 -7.64 15.52 -10.62
CA GLU A 251 -6.65 14.45 -10.77
C GLU A 251 -6.43 13.74 -9.45
N GLY A 252 -6.12 14.47 -8.38
CA GLY A 252 -5.93 13.89 -7.06
C GLY A 252 -7.18 13.16 -6.58
N PHE A 253 -8.38 13.70 -6.85
CA PHE A 253 -9.62 12.97 -6.57
C PHE A 253 -9.71 11.65 -7.33
N LEU A 254 -9.44 11.63 -8.64
CA LEU A 254 -9.61 10.45 -9.48
C LEU A 254 -8.49 9.40 -9.28
N LEU A 255 -7.23 9.82 -9.26
CA LEU A 255 -6.07 8.96 -9.11
C LEU A 255 -5.88 8.47 -7.67
N ASP A 256 -5.88 9.39 -6.71
CA ASP A 256 -5.54 9.07 -5.32
C ASP A 256 -6.78 8.61 -4.56
N THR A 257 -7.78 9.48 -4.48
CA THR A 257 -8.91 9.29 -3.56
C THR A 257 -9.87 8.18 -4.02
N VAL A 258 -10.31 8.21 -5.28
CA VAL A 258 -11.19 7.17 -5.85
C VAL A 258 -10.45 5.84 -5.96
N GLY A 259 -9.20 5.85 -6.41
CA GLY A 259 -8.37 4.64 -6.52
C GLY A 259 -8.23 3.92 -5.18
N ALA A 260 -7.84 4.64 -4.13
CA ALA A 260 -7.70 4.08 -2.79
C ALA A 260 -9.06 3.67 -2.19
N GLY A 261 -10.10 4.48 -2.37
CA GLY A 261 -11.45 4.17 -1.88
C GLY A 261 -12.05 2.90 -2.51
N LEU A 262 -11.85 2.71 -3.82
CA LEU A 262 -12.26 1.48 -4.51
C LEU A 262 -11.44 0.28 -4.06
N ALA A 263 -10.12 0.41 -3.90
CA ALA A 263 -9.26 -0.65 -3.36
C ALA A 263 -9.75 -1.12 -1.98
N TYR A 264 -10.07 -0.19 -1.09
CA TYR A 264 -10.63 -0.45 0.24
C TYR A 264 -11.95 -1.23 0.17
N LYS A 265 -12.93 -0.74 -0.63
CA LYS A 265 -14.25 -1.37 -0.74
C LYS A 265 -14.19 -2.75 -1.40
N LEU A 266 -13.47 -2.88 -2.51
CA LEU A 266 -13.41 -4.11 -3.30
C LEU A 266 -12.70 -5.26 -2.59
N THR A 267 -11.80 -4.95 -1.66
CA THR A 267 -11.10 -5.95 -0.85
C THR A 267 -11.82 -6.29 0.46
N GLY A 268 -12.95 -5.64 0.73
CA GLY A 268 -13.77 -5.90 1.92
C GLY A 268 -13.04 -5.58 3.23
N MET A 269 -12.16 -4.58 3.20
CA MET A 269 -11.45 -4.13 4.40
C MET A 269 -12.42 -3.54 5.42
N THR A 270 -12.10 -3.74 6.70
CA THR A 270 -12.69 -2.97 7.79
C THR A 270 -12.11 -1.56 7.77
N MET A 271 -12.86 -0.56 8.24
CA MET A 271 -12.40 0.80 8.60
C MET A 271 -10.99 0.82 9.20
N ARG A 272 -10.68 -0.06 10.16
CA ARG A 272 -9.35 -0.12 10.80
C ARG A 272 -8.25 -0.59 9.85
N GLN A 273 -8.54 -1.57 9.01
CA GLN A 273 -7.64 -1.96 7.92
C GLN A 273 -7.50 -0.83 6.88
N GLY A 274 -8.59 -0.12 6.59
CA GLY A 274 -8.61 1.07 5.74
C GLY A 274 -7.72 2.18 6.29
N MET A 275 -7.81 2.50 7.58
CA MET A 275 -6.94 3.45 8.26
C MET A 275 -5.47 3.11 8.04
N PHE A 276 -5.10 1.84 8.27
CA PHE A 276 -3.73 1.37 8.01
C PHE A 276 -3.37 1.50 6.52
N PHE A 277 -4.21 1.02 5.61
CA PHE A 277 -3.96 1.05 4.17
C PHE A 277 -3.80 2.47 3.62
N PHE A 278 -4.68 3.40 4.00
CA PHE A 278 -4.62 4.80 3.58
C PHE A 278 -3.38 5.48 4.16
N SER A 279 -3.09 5.32 5.46
CA SER A 279 -1.88 5.87 6.06
C SER A 279 -0.61 5.29 5.44
N PHE A 280 -0.54 3.98 5.21
CA PHE A 280 0.60 3.33 4.58
C PHE A 280 0.82 3.82 3.14
N SER A 281 -0.25 3.95 2.36
CA SER A 281 -0.19 4.53 1.00
C SER A 281 0.27 5.98 1.04
N THR A 282 -0.21 6.78 1.99
CA THR A 282 0.24 8.16 2.22
C THR A 282 1.73 8.24 2.53
N VAL A 283 2.23 7.40 3.46
CA VAL A 283 3.67 7.32 3.75
C VAL A 283 4.43 7.06 2.46
N LYS A 284 3.99 6.08 1.67
CA LYS A 284 4.66 5.71 0.43
C LYS A 284 4.67 6.83 -0.61
N THR A 285 3.54 7.52 -0.81
CA THR A 285 3.45 8.64 -1.74
C THR A 285 4.38 9.79 -1.33
N VAL A 286 4.45 10.12 -0.04
CA VAL A 286 5.39 11.14 0.47
C VAL A 286 6.83 10.69 0.30
N ASP A 287 7.11 9.41 0.55
CA ASP A 287 8.43 8.79 0.41
C ASP A 287 8.95 8.87 -1.04
N ASP A 288 8.11 8.55 -2.02
CA ASP A 288 8.45 8.64 -3.45
C ASP A 288 8.77 10.07 -3.92
N HIS A 289 8.36 11.07 -3.15
CA HIS A 289 8.63 12.48 -3.42
C HIS A 289 9.66 13.06 -2.46
N CYS A 290 10.26 12.28 -1.57
CA CYS A 290 11.03 12.84 -0.46
C CYS A 290 12.31 13.58 -0.89
N GLY A 291 12.81 13.29 -2.10
CA GLY A 291 14.03 13.89 -2.65
C GLY A 291 15.32 13.21 -2.19
N TYR A 292 15.23 12.07 -1.49
CA TYR A 292 16.37 11.33 -0.97
C TYR A 292 16.30 9.84 -1.34
N SER A 293 17.45 9.26 -1.66
CA SER A 293 17.62 7.80 -1.78
C SER A 293 18.40 7.29 -0.58
N LEU A 294 17.68 7.08 0.53
CA LEU A 294 18.28 6.69 1.81
C LEU A 294 18.49 5.17 1.88
N PRO A 295 19.70 4.68 2.21
CA PRO A 295 19.99 3.24 2.16
C PRO A 295 19.34 2.44 3.30
N TRP A 296 18.71 3.08 4.28
CA TRP A 296 18.00 2.43 5.40
C TRP A 296 16.49 2.67 5.38
N ASP A 297 15.97 3.32 4.35
CA ASP A 297 14.56 3.63 4.26
C ASP A 297 13.74 2.38 3.90
N PRO A 298 12.89 1.88 4.81
CA PRO A 298 12.17 0.63 4.59
C PRO A 298 11.24 0.71 3.38
N MET A 299 10.65 1.87 3.06
CA MET A 299 9.71 2.01 1.95
C MET A 299 10.38 1.80 0.60
N GLN A 300 11.63 2.26 0.46
CA GLN A 300 12.43 2.11 -0.75
C GLN A 300 12.99 0.69 -0.93
N HIS A 301 12.98 -0.15 0.11
CA HIS A 301 13.48 -1.53 0.06
C HIS A 301 12.39 -2.59 -0.07
N ILE A 302 11.24 -2.39 0.58
CA ILE A 302 10.14 -3.36 0.53
C ILE A 302 9.34 -3.25 -0.77
N THR A 303 9.50 -2.16 -1.51
CA THR A 303 8.82 -1.92 -2.78
C THR A 303 9.82 -1.58 -3.87
N SER A 304 9.42 -1.77 -5.13
CA SER A 304 10.34 -1.56 -6.26
C SER A 304 10.27 -0.16 -6.86
N ASN A 305 9.21 0.61 -6.59
CA ASN A 305 9.16 2.04 -6.88
C ASN A 305 9.75 2.79 -5.67
N ASN A 306 10.52 3.84 -5.92
CA ASN A 306 11.15 4.64 -4.87
C ASN A 306 11.40 6.07 -5.36
N ALA A 307 11.88 6.93 -4.46
CA ALA A 307 12.20 8.32 -4.75
C ALA A 307 13.08 8.49 -5.99
N ALA A 308 14.13 7.68 -6.15
CA ALA A 308 15.03 7.79 -7.29
C ALA A 308 14.37 7.38 -8.62
N TYR A 309 13.49 6.38 -8.62
CA TYR A 309 12.76 5.91 -9.80
C TYR A 309 11.69 6.91 -10.22
N HIS A 310 10.95 7.47 -9.26
CA HIS A 310 9.91 8.46 -9.51
C HIS A 310 10.50 9.83 -9.88
N ASP A 311 11.63 10.22 -9.29
CA ASP A 311 12.33 11.46 -9.65
C ASP A 311 12.72 11.51 -11.14
N ILE A 312 13.15 10.39 -11.72
CA ILE A 312 13.41 10.27 -13.17
C ILE A 312 12.19 10.67 -13.99
N HIS A 313 11.00 10.27 -13.56
CA HIS A 313 9.74 10.59 -14.25
C HIS A 313 9.46 12.09 -14.26
N HIS A 314 9.75 12.80 -13.17
CA HIS A 314 9.62 14.27 -13.10
C HIS A 314 10.61 15.01 -14.00
N GLN A 315 11.68 14.35 -14.43
CA GLN A 315 12.63 14.96 -15.35
C GLN A 315 12.05 15.07 -16.76
N THR A 316 12.32 16.19 -17.44
CA THR A 316 11.97 16.45 -18.86
C THR A 316 12.36 15.32 -19.81
N TRP A 317 13.44 14.58 -19.52
CA TRP A 317 13.91 13.46 -20.31
C TRP A 317 13.29 12.10 -19.92
N GLY A 318 12.66 12.01 -18.74
CA GLY A 318 12.00 10.81 -18.22
C GLY A 318 10.48 10.91 -18.13
N ILE A 319 9.89 12.07 -18.47
CA ILE A 319 8.45 12.37 -18.39
C ILE A 319 7.51 11.46 -19.21
N LYS A 320 8.06 10.58 -20.05
CA LYS A 320 7.29 9.57 -20.81
C LYS A 320 7.66 8.14 -20.43
N THR A 321 8.26 7.96 -19.27
CA THR A 321 8.71 6.68 -18.72
C THR A 321 8.40 6.63 -17.22
N ASN A 322 8.55 5.46 -16.59
CA ASN A 322 8.40 5.27 -15.14
C ASN A 322 7.03 5.73 -14.61
N PHE A 323 5.93 5.26 -15.21
CA PHE A 323 4.58 5.66 -14.81
C PHE A 323 4.08 4.97 -13.54
N SER A 324 4.76 3.92 -13.07
CA SER A 324 4.28 3.15 -11.93
C SER A 324 4.41 3.93 -10.63
N GLN A 325 3.31 3.95 -9.88
CA GLN A 325 3.19 4.51 -8.54
C GLN A 325 1.97 3.87 -7.85
N PRO A 326 1.93 3.81 -6.51
CA PRO A 326 3.00 4.20 -5.62
C PRO A 326 3.96 3.04 -5.26
N PHE A 327 3.58 1.76 -5.35
CA PHE A 327 4.39 0.69 -4.75
C PHE A 327 5.33 -0.02 -5.74
N PHE A 328 4.82 -0.64 -6.79
CA PHE A 328 5.62 -1.56 -7.62
C PHE A 328 5.76 -1.11 -9.08
N THR A 329 6.89 -1.44 -9.70
CA THR A 329 7.28 -1.04 -11.07
C THR A 329 6.95 -2.09 -12.14
N PHE A 330 6.20 -3.13 -11.77
CA PHE A 330 5.96 -4.27 -12.66
C PHE A 330 5.15 -3.88 -13.89
N TRP A 331 4.25 -2.90 -13.81
CA TRP A 331 3.52 -2.42 -14.98
C TRP A 331 4.43 -1.75 -16.01
N ASP A 332 5.41 -0.94 -15.56
CA ASP A 332 6.42 -0.40 -16.46
C ASP A 332 7.27 -1.50 -17.11
N ARG A 333 7.57 -2.59 -16.37
CA ARG A 333 8.30 -3.74 -16.93
C ARG A 333 7.47 -4.48 -17.99
N ILE A 334 6.22 -4.81 -17.66
CA ILE A 334 5.32 -5.57 -18.54
C ILE A 334 5.03 -4.79 -19.82
N LEU A 335 4.83 -3.48 -19.72
CA LEU A 335 4.42 -2.64 -20.84
C LEU A 335 5.57 -1.83 -21.46
N ASN A 336 6.80 -2.14 -21.06
CA ASN A 336 8.03 -1.56 -21.58
C ASN A 336 8.05 -0.02 -21.53
N THR A 337 7.64 0.55 -20.40
CA THR A 337 7.65 2.00 -20.13
C THR A 337 8.68 2.40 -19.08
N MET A 338 9.60 1.51 -18.69
CA MET A 338 10.75 1.88 -17.86
C MET A 338 11.71 2.79 -18.63
N TYR A 339 12.34 3.72 -17.91
CA TYR A 339 13.42 4.51 -18.43
C TYR A 339 14.65 3.64 -18.74
N VAL A 340 15.24 3.83 -19.92
CA VAL A 340 16.45 3.13 -20.37
C VAL A 340 17.52 4.18 -20.68
N GLY A 341 18.40 4.46 -19.71
CA GLY A 341 19.51 5.39 -19.86
C GLY A 341 20.33 5.54 -18.58
N ASP A 342 21.56 6.06 -18.69
CA ASP A 342 22.38 6.38 -17.52
C ASP A 342 21.92 7.72 -16.93
N ARG A 343 21.26 7.66 -15.77
CA ARG A 343 20.88 8.85 -14.99
C ARG A 343 22.10 9.73 -14.72
N ALA A 344 23.22 9.15 -14.33
CA ALA A 344 24.42 9.91 -14.01
C ALA A 344 24.99 10.60 -15.25
N GLU A 345 24.91 9.98 -16.42
CA GLU A 345 25.27 10.63 -17.68
C GLU A 345 24.36 11.82 -17.99
N LYS A 346 23.04 11.66 -17.81
CA LYS A 346 22.08 12.74 -18.05
C LYS A 346 22.29 13.91 -17.10
N GLU A 347 22.54 13.65 -15.82
CA GLU A 347 22.87 14.72 -14.86
C GLU A 347 24.21 15.38 -15.21
N ARG A 348 25.25 14.63 -15.60
CA ARG A 348 26.52 15.22 -16.09
C ARG A 348 26.30 16.11 -17.32
N GLN A 349 25.51 15.66 -18.29
CA GLN A 349 25.17 16.42 -19.49
C GLN A 349 24.45 17.73 -19.12
N LYS A 350 23.49 17.69 -18.21
CA LYS A 350 22.78 18.89 -17.73
C LYS A 350 23.71 19.89 -17.06
N VAL A 351 24.57 19.44 -16.14
CA VAL A 351 25.53 20.31 -15.46
C VAL A 351 26.46 20.98 -16.47
N ALA A 352 26.94 20.22 -17.46
CA ALA A 352 27.76 20.75 -18.54
C ALA A 352 27.00 21.78 -19.40
N GLU A 353 25.75 21.50 -19.78
CA GLU A 353 24.90 22.42 -20.54
C GLU A 353 24.58 23.71 -19.77
N ALA A 354 24.31 23.62 -18.47
CA ALA A 354 24.07 24.77 -17.60
C ALA A 354 25.32 25.66 -17.51
N ALA A 355 26.49 25.06 -17.27
CA ALA A 355 27.77 25.78 -17.24
C ALA A 355 28.11 26.43 -18.60
N LEU A 356 27.76 25.77 -19.72
CA LEU A 356 27.91 26.34 -21.07
C LEU A 356 26.98 27.53 -21.29
N ARG A 357 25.72 27.45 -20.88
CA ARG A 357 24.75 28.56 -20.97
C ARG A 357 25.19 29.76 -20.15
N GLU A 358 25.68 29.53 -18.93
CA GLU A 358 26.20 30.58 -18.06
C GLU A 358 27.42 31.30 -18.67
N LYS A 359 28.35 30.54 -19.26
CA LYS A 359 29.48 31.11 -20.01
C LYS A 359 29.02 31.95 -21.20
N GLN A 360 27.96 31.52 -21.91
CA GLN A 360 27.42 32.26 -23.05
C GLN A 360 26.67 33.55 -22.63
N THR A 361 25.91 33.54 -21.53
CA THR A 361 25.26 34.74 -21.00
C THR A 361 26.28 35.74 -20.47
N ASN A 362 27.29 35.28 -19.72
CA ASN A 362 28.36 36.13 -19.21
C ASN A 362 29.21 36.72 -20.34
N GLY A 363 29.52 35.92 -21.38
CA GLY A 363 30.24 36.38 -22.57
C GLY A 363 29.45 37.38 -23.44
N LYS A 364 28.12 37.28 -23.49
CA LYS A 364 27.26 38.29 -24.14
C LYS A 364 27.20 39.59 -23.35
N ALA A 365 27.13 39.53 -22.02
CA ALA A 365 27.16 40.71 -21.15
C ALA A 365 28.51 41.46 -21.22
N THR A 366 29.63 40.74 -21.36
CA THR A 366 30.94 41.38 -21.57
C THR A 366 31.04 42.03 -22.96
N LYS A 367 30.50 41.38 -24.00
CA LYS A 367 30.48 41.97 -25.35
C LYS A 367 29.57 43.19 -25.47
N SER A 368 28.39 43.22 -24.82
CA SER A 368 27.50 44.39 -24.84
C SER A 368 28.14 45.61 -24.15
N ASN A 369 28.83 45.39 -23.03
CA ASN A 369 29.57 46.45 -22.33
C ASN A 369 30.80 46.95 -23.14
N GLY A 370 31.45 46.06 -23.91
CA GLY A 370 32.55 46.45 -24.82
C GLY A 370 32.10 47.30 -26.02
N THR A 371 30.92 47.03 -26.59
CA THR A 371 30.38 47.83 -27.70
C THR A 371 29.84 49.20 -27.28
N ALA A 372 29.40 49.38 -26.03
CA ALA A 372 28.96 50.68 -25.51
C ALA A 372 30.14 51.64 -25.28
N ALA A 373 31.33 51.11 -24.94
CA ALA A 373 32.55 51.90 -24.75
C ALA A 373 33.21 52.34 -26.07
N GLY A 374 32.86 51.72 -27.22
CA GLY A 374 33.47 52.00 -28.52
C GLY A 374 32.79 53.09 -29.37
N LYS A 375 31.66 53.66 -28.93
CA LYS A 375 30.90 54.71 -29.66
C LYS A 375 31.07 56.12 -29.09
N ALA A 376 31.96 56.30 -28.12
CA ALA A 376 32.31 57.61 -27.57
C ALA A 376 33.76 57.94 -27.94
N ARG A 377 34.03 58.20 -29.22
CA ARG A 377 35.21 58.94 -29.68
C ARG A 377 34.91 59.70 -30.96
#